data_AF-A0A7Z9H6H9-F1
#
_entry.id   AF-A0A7Z9H6H9-F1
#
_cell.length_a   1.000
_cell.length_b   1.000
_cell.length_c   1.000
_cell.angle_alpha   90.00
_cell.angle_beta   90.00
_cell.angle_gamma   90.00
#
_symmetry.space_group_name_H-M   'P 1'
#
loop_
_entity.id
_entity.type
_entity.pdbx_description
1 polymer ?
#
loop_
_entity_poly.entity_id
_entity_poly.type
_entity_poly.pdbx_seq_one_letter_code
_entity_poly.pdbx_strand_id
1 'polypeptide(L)'
;MASWWRRRHLRSVARRELAALFDDPSRLEGTSLKAAHRGRVDIVEIEEGEGELAAVVLGILRHPRPHPFSPQHHRVVEWWRFEVPGGRPERAGSVNLSRRDGRDGEPPGGY
;
A
#
# COMPACT_ATOMS: atom_id res chain seq x y z
N MET A 1 -17.67 -22.13 11.16
CA MET A 1 -17.65 -22.15 9.66
C MET A 1 -18.06 -20.83 9.02
N ALA A 2 -19.14 -20.17 9.46
CA ALA A 2 -19.60 -18.89 8.86
C ALA A 2 -18.54 -17.76 8.84
N SER A 3 -17.72 -17.64 9.90
CA SER A 3 -16.66 -16.62 10.00
C SER A 3 -15.57 -16.73 8.92
N TRP A 4 -15.18 -17.95 8.51
CA TRP A 4 -14.15 -18.16 7.50
C TRP A 4 -14.63 -17.76 6.10
N TRP A 5 -15.85 -18.16 5.74
CA TRP A 5 -16.49 -17.76 4.47
C TRP A 5 -16.66 -16.25 4.39
N ARG A 6 -17.09 -15.63 5.47
CA ARG A 6 -17.22 -14.17 5.57
C ARG A 6 -15.89 -13.47 5.35
N ARG A 7 -14.83 -13.87 6.06
CA ARG A 7 -13.49 -13.29 5.90
C ARG A 7 -12.93 -13.49 4.48
N ARG A 8 -13.17 -14.66 3.88
CA ARG A 8 -12.79 -14.92 2.49
C ARG A 8 -13.55 -14.03 1.52
N HIS A 9 -14.85 -13.82 1.74
CA HIS A 9 -15.69 -12.93 0.95
C HIS A 9 -15.17 -11.49 1.04
N LEU A 10 -14.98 -10.95 2.25
CA LEU A 10 -14.45 -9.60 2.46
C LEU A 10 -13.09 -9.38 1.80
N ARG A 11 -12.18 -10.36 1.90
CA ARG A 11 -10.87 -10.28 1.21
C ARG A 11 -11.00 -10.31 -0.31
N SER A 12 -11.99 -11.00 -0.85
CA SER A 12 -12.30 -10.98 -2.29
C SER A 12 -12.81 -9.61 -2.73
N VAL A 13 -13.74 -9.02 -1.96
CA VAL A 13 -14.29 -7.68 -2.23
C VAL A 13 -13.18 -6.62 -2.13
N ALA A 14 -12.37 -6.65 -1.07
CA ALA A 14 -11.24 -5.73 -0.90
C ALA A 14 -10.23 -5.78 -2.05
N ARG A 15 -9.97 -6.97 -2.61
CA ARG A 15 -9.11 -7.11 -3.82
C ARG A 15 -9.72 -6.48 -5.05
N ARG A 16 -11.04 -6.57 -5.22
CA ARG A 16 -11.76 -5.92 -6.32
C ARG A 16 -11.72 -4.40 -6.18
N GLU A 17 -11.96 -3.88 -4.99
CA GLU A 17 -11.89 -2.44 -4.71
C GLU A 17 -10.48 -1.89 -4.88
N LEU A 18 -9.46 -2.63 -4.43
CA LEU A 18 -8.07 -2.29 -4.67
C LEU A 18 -7.73 -2.27 -6.16
N ALA A 19 -8.20 -3.26 -6.93
CA ALA A 19 -8.03 -3.24 -8.38
C ALA A 19 -8.69 -2.01 -9.03
N ALA A 20 -9.95 -1.74 -8.66
CA ALA A 20 -10.71 -0.59 -9.16
C ALA A 20 -10.05 0.76 -8.83
N LEU A 21 -9.44 0.87 -7.64
CA LEU A 21 -8.67 2.06 -7.26
C LEU A 21 -7.51 2.33 -8.21
N PHE A 22 -6.77 1.30 -8.63
CA PHE A 22 -5.63 1.46 -9.54
C PHE A 22 -6.02 1.51 -11.03
N ASP A 23 -7.23 1.06 -11.38
CA ASP A 23 -7.78 1.13 -12.72
C ASP A 23 -8.37 2.51 -13.05
N ASP A 24 -8.58 3.36 -12.04
CA ASP A 24 -9.02 4.74 -12.18
C ASP A 24 -7.94 5.74 -11.70
N PRO A 25 -7.12 6.29 -12.62
CA PRO A 25 -6.08 7.26 -12.27
C PRO A 25 -6.59 8.52 -11.56
N SER A 26 -7.84 8.93 -11.78
CA SER A 26 -8.41 10.14 -11.16
C SER A 26 -8.55 10.01 -9.65
N ARG A 27 -8.68 8.77 -9.14
CA ARG A 27 -8.71 8.47 -7.70
C ARG A 27 -7.34 8.50 -7.05
N LEU A 28 -6.26 8.46 -7.85
CA LEU A 28 -4.87 8.53 -7.36
C LEU A 28 -4.29 9.94 -7.41
N GLU A 29 -4.99 10.91 -8.00
CA GLU A 29 -4.54 12.29 -8.12
C GLU A 29 -4.22 12.90 -6.75
N GLY A 30 -3.11 13.65 -6.69
CA GLY A 30 -2.61 14.24 -5.45
C GLY A 30 -1.86 13.26 -4.55
N THR A 31 -1.78 11.97 -4.91
CA THR A 31 -0.99 10.97 -4.17
C THR A 31 0.32 10.63 -4.89
N SER A 32 1.22 9.95 -4.18
CA SER A 32 2.42 9.39 -4.79
C SER A 32 2.20 8.00 -5.41
N LEU A 33 0.96 7.50 -5.41
CA LEU A 33 0.56 6.24 -6.04
C LEU A 33 0.35 6.45 -7.54
N LYS A 34 0.55 5.39 -8.32
CA LYS A 34 0.41 5.39 -9.78
C LYS A 34 -0.20 4.06 -10.20
N ALA A 35 -0.90 4.02 -11.33
CA ALA A 35 -1.48 2.78 -11.89
C ALA A 35 -0.45 1.62 -11.95
N ALA A 36 0.80 1.93 -12.34
CA ALA A 36 1.89 0.96 -12.40
C ALA A 36 2.26 0.31 -11.05
N HIS A 37 1.82 0.86 -9.91
CA HIS A 37 2.02 0.27 -8.60
C HIS A 37 1.04 -0.86 -8.28
N ARG A 38 0.00 -1.10 -9.10
CA ARG A 38 -1.01 -2.14 -8.86
C ARG A 38 -0.44 -3.52 -8.51
N GLY A 39 0.63 -3.94 -9.18
CA GLY A 39 1.30 -5.23 -8.92
C GLY A 39 2.27 -5.24 -7.72
N ARG A 40 2.43 -4.10 -7.03
CA ARG A 40 3.41 -3.89 -5.95
C ARG A 40 2.76 -3.59 -4.59
N VAL A 41 1.43 -3.61 -4.54
CA VAL A 41 0.66 -3.34 -3.34
C VAL A 41 0.03 -4.62 -2.81
N ASP A 42 -0.14 -4.71 -1.49
CA ASP A 42 -0.92 -5.79 -0.86
C ASP A 42 -1.85 -5.22 0.21
N ILE A 43 -2.92 -5.97 0.52
CA ILE A 43 -3.88 -5.64 1.56
C ILE A 43 -3.27 -6.01 2.91
N VAL A 44 -3.01 -4.98 3.72
CA VAL A 44 -2.48 -5.10 5.07
C VAL A 44 -3.62 -5.27 6.08
N GLU A 45 -4.69 -4.50 5.91
CA GLU A 45 -5.83 -4.53 6.81
C GLU A 45 -7.16 -4.34 6.05
N ILE A 46 -8.21 -4.95 6.59
CA ILE A 46 -9.59 -4.82 6.14
C ILE A 46 -10.37 -4.27 7.31
N GLU A 47 -10.92 -3.06 7.13
CA GLU A 47 -11.79 -2.43 8.11
C GLU A 47 -13.24 -2.76 7.77
N GLU A 48 -13.99 -3.17 8.78
CA GLU A 48 -15.38 -3.59 8.64
C GLU A 48 -16.31 -2.60 9.36
N GLY A 49 -17.42 -2.27 8.73
CA GLY A 49 -18.49 -1.43 9.29
C GLY A 49 -19.84 -2.10 9.03
N GLU A 50 -20.68 -2.24 10.06
CA GLU A 50 -22.00 -2.88 9.97
C GLU A 50 -22.02 -4.29 9.34
N GLY A 51 -20.88 -4.98 9.39
CA GLY A 51 -20.75 -6.30 8.79
C GLY A 51 -20.25 -6.31 7.34
N GLU A 52 -20.02 -5.15 6.73
CA GLU A 52 -19.54 -4.97 5.36
C GLU A 52 -18.12 -4.36 5.32
N LEU A 53 -17.53 -4.33 4.12
CA LEU A 53 -16.24 -3.70 3.89
C LEU A 53 -16.38 -2.17 3.95
N ALA A 54 -15.76 -1.53 4.95
CA ALA A 54 -15.80 -0.08 5.12
C ALA A 54 -14.55 0.60 4.55
N ALA A 55 -13.36 0.03 4.78
CA ALA A 55 -12.12 0.55 4.24
C ALA A 55 -11.06 -0.53 4.05
N VAL A 56 -10.05 -0.20 3.25
CA VAL A 56 -8.90 -1.07 2.97
C VAL A 56 -7.62 -0.31 3.26
N VAL A 57 -6.73 -0.92 4.04
CA VAL A 57 -5.36 -0.44 4.20
C VAL A 57 -4.46 -1.27 3.28
N LEU A 58 -3.84 -0.61 2.30
CA LEU A 58 -2.85 -1.20 1.42
C LEU A 58 -1.44 -0.81 1.87
N GLY A 59 -0.49 -1.72 1.68
CA GLY A 59 0.94 -1.48 1.88
C GLY A 59 1.69 -1.47 0.56
N ILE A 60 2.66 -0.57 0.39
CA ILE A 60 3.59 -0.55 -0.75
C ILE A 60 5.04 -0.47 -0.29
N LEU A 61 5.89 -1.33 -0.84
CA LEU A 61 7.33 -1.26 -0.64
C LEU A 61 7.97 -0.32 -1.67
N ARG A 62 8.63 0.72 -1.17
CA ARG A 62 9.38 1.69 -1.95
C ARG A 62 10.87 1.63 -1.65
N HIS A 63 11.64 1.91 -2.70
CA HIS A 63 13.05 2.24 -2.64
C HIS A 63 13.15 3.67 -3.19
N PRO A 64 13.08 4.71 -2.34
CA PRO A 64 13.30 6.07 -2.77
C PRO A 64 14.66 6.14 -3.47
N ARG A 65 14.78 6.99 -4.49
CA ARG A 65 16.10 7.26 -5.08
C ARG A 65 17.04 7.75 -3.97
N PRO A 66 18.31 7.30 -3.98
CA PRO A 66 19.30 7.77 -3.02
C PRO A 66 19.40 9.29 -3.11
N HIS A 67 19.60 9.93 -1.95
CA HIS A 67 19.78 11.37 -1.91
C HIS A 67 21.06 11.74 -2.68
N PRO A 68 21.14 12.87 -3.40
CA PRO A 68 22.34 13.24 -4.17
C PRO A 68 23.65 13.26 -3.35
N PHE A 69 23.54 13.42 -2.03
CA PHE A 69 24.66 13.50 -1.09
C PHE A 69 24.84 12.23 -0.23
N SER A 70 24.05 11.18 -0.45
CA SER A 70 24.19 9.90 0.26
C SER A 70 23.72 8.75 -0.64
N PRO A 71 24.59 7.79 -1.01
CA PRO A 71 24.23 6.64 -1.85
C PRO A 71 23.36 5.61 -1.13
N GLN A 72 22.75 5.97 0.00
CA GLN A 72 21.95 5.05 0.80
C GLN A 72 20.59 4.80 0.15
N HIS A 73 20.25 3.51 0.01
CA HIS A 73 18.94 3.09 -0.46
C HIS A 73 18.09 2.69 0.74
N HIS A 74 17.13 3.54 1.10
CA HIS A 74 16.20 3.20 2.16
C HIS A 74 15.08 2.30 1.63
N ARG A 75 14.83 1.20 2.33
CA ARG A 75 13.63 0.39 2.10
C ARG A 75 12.51 0.97 2.96
N VAL A 76 11.46 1.50 2.33
CA VAL A 76 10.34 2.15 3.04
C VAL A 76 9.05 1.40 2.73
N VAL A 77 8.31 1.00 3.76
CA VAL A 77 6.92 0.57 3.58
C VAL A 77 6.03 1.78 3.85
N GLU A 78 5.14 2.08 2.92
CA GLU A 78 4.08 3.07 3.12
C GLU A 78 2.73 2.36 3.22
N TRP A 79 1.87 2.84 4.11
CA TRP A 79 0.50 2.39 4.22
C TRP A 79 -0.45 3.49 3.77
N TRP A 80 -1.47 3.09 3.01
CA TRP A 80 -2.52 3.96 2.50
C TRP A 80 -3.87 3.36 2.86
N ARG A 81 -4.77 4.19 3.37
CA ARG A 81 -6.15 3.81 3.68
C ARG A 81 -7.07 4.45 2.66
N PHE A 82 -8.07 3.72 2.19
CA PHE A 82 -9.17 4.33 1.42
C PHE A 82 -10.50 3.72 1.84
N GLU A 83 -11.53 4.57 1.83
CA GLU A 83 -12.90 4.16 2.12
C GLU A 83 -13.54 3.50 0.90
N VAL A 84 -14.44 2.57 1.18
CA VAL A 84 -15.18 1.82 0.17
C VAL A 84 -16.66 2.19 0.26
N PRO A 85 -17.35 2.33 -0.89
CA PRO A 85 -16.81 2.29 -2.26
C PRO A 85 -16.25 3.65 -2.71
N GLY A 86 -15.31 3.63 -3.65
CA GLY A 86 -14.93 4.82 -4.42
C GLY A 86 -14.05 5.87 -3.72
N GLY A 87 -13.71 5.69 -2.44
CA GLY A 87 -12.86 6.62 -1.70
C GLY A 87 -11.47 6.82 -2.32
N ARG A 88 -10.86 7.97 -2.03
CA ARG A 88 -9.48 8.28 -2.42
C ARG A 88 -8.51 7.79 -1.33
N PRO A 89 -7.29 7.38 -1.70
CA PRO A 89 -6.33 6.89 -0.72
C PRO A 89 -5.65 8.04 0.03
N GLU A 90 -5.63 7.92 1.34
CA GLU A 90 -4.94 8.81 2.26
C GLU A 90 -3.76 8.06 2.91
N ARG A 91 -2.68 8.79 3.22
CA ARG A 91 -1.49 8.18 3.81
C ARG A 91 -1.77 7.85 5.27
N ALA A 92 -1.79 6.56 5.60
CA ALA A 92 -2.02 6.07 6.95
C ALA A 92 -0.72 5.93 7.77
N GLY A 93 0.43 5.86 7.10
CA GLY A 93 1.73 5.85 7.78
C GLY A 93 2.87 5.39 6.89
N SER A 94 4.08 5.32 7.47
CA SER A 94 5.22 4.68 6.81
C SER A 94 6.30 4.30 7.80
N VAL A 95 7.10 3.29 7.47
CA VAL A 95 8.28 2.88 8.23
C VAL A 95 9.51 2.76 7.33
N ASN A 96 10.64 3.31 7.77
CA ASN A 96 11.94 3.08 7.14
C ASN A 96 12.52 1.77 7.71
N LEU A 97 12.46 0.71 6.91
CA LEU A 97 12.96 -0.61 7.28
C LEU A 97 14.48 -0.63 7.40
N SER A 98 15.21 0.12 6.58
CA SER A 98 16.69 0.19 6.67
C SER A 98 17.14 0.73 8.03
N ARG A 99 16.49 1.79 8.52
CA ARG A 99 16.77 2.32 9.87
C ARG A 99 16.34 1.36 10.98
N ARG A 100 15.18 0.70 10.82
CA ARG A 100 14.67 -0.28 11.80
C ARG A 100 15.57 -1.51 11.91
N ASP A 101 16.16 -1.95 10.81
CA ASP A 101 17.04 -3.12 10.74
C ASP A 101 18.50 -2.78 11.10
N GLY A 102 18.79 -1.51 11.43
CA GLY A 102 20.14 -1.03 11.79
C GLY A 102 21.15 -1.10 10.64
N ARG A 103 20.69 -1.23 9.40
CA ARG A 103 21.53 -1.33 8.20
C ARG A 103 20.95 -0.44 7.10
N ASP A 104 21.71 0.57 6.69
CA ASP A 104 21.43 1.26 5.44
C ASP A 104 21.58 0.26 4.28
N GLY A 105 20.61 0.25 3.35
CA GLY A 105 20.67 -0.67 2.21
C GLY A 105 21.79 -0.26 1.27
N GLU A 106 22.57 -1.23 0.80
CA GLU A 106 23.56 -1.01 -0.26
C GLU A 106 22.84 -0.63 -1.57
N PRO A 107 23.41 0.30 -2.36
CA PRO A 107 22.87 0.62 -3.68
C PRO A 107 22.87 -0.60 -4.62
N PRO A 108 21.76 -0.87 -5.34
CA PRO A 108 21.78 -1.86 -6.40
C PRO A 108 22.65 -1.33 -7.56
N GLY A 109 23.79 -1.99 -7.79
CA GLY A 109 24.67 -1.74 -8.92
C GLY A 109 25.78 -0.73 -8.60
N GLY A 110 26.95 -1.24 -8.22
CA GLY A 110 28.20 -0.48 -8.34
C GLY A 110 28.49 -0.25 -9.82
N TYR A 111 28.73 1.01 -10.17
CA TYR A 111 29.39 1.40 -11.41
C TYR A 111 30.90 1.49 -11.17
#